data_AF-A0A3B9PTQ2-F1
#
_entry.id   AF-A0A3B9PTQ2-F1
#
_cell.length_a   1.000
_cell.length_b   1.000
_cell.length_c   1.000
_cell.angle_alpha   90.00
_cell.angle_beta   90.00
_cell.angle_gamma   90.00
#
_symmetry.space_group_name_H-M   'P 1'
#
loop_
_entity.id
_entity.type
_entity.pdbx_description
1 polymer ?
#
loop_
_entity_poly.entity_id
_entity_poly.type
_entity_poly.pdbx_seq_one_letter_code
_entity_poly.pdbx_strand_id
1 'polypeptide(L)'
;MKDIYKNPDIKSGFAVPFALAQSSQQQSGKNRSQLSGFAKVLAGGRVVSLNKHKPFADRMLADGVSNCLDANHNDVSIEQIILESVATNLEAGVKLIDKQEFALAQMGGRLSEMALLLNQARCSSDFQDIAQSKFEESRTTFRSIAKTTFDHTALFSVGPARPVTVIVPAKNHWEGLSIDRCNLKKPGLSAIEVGKVSPSANGLLLDPQSFSAAFEEWRMLCAVNRLQWHLLYQRWQGIVRTLRDFIGGRRWTPPPFPSDDAPGPVKRPNLLN
;
A
#
# COMPACT_ATOMS: atom_id res chain seq x y z
N MET A 1 55.87 22.17 6.92
CA MET A 1 55.99 22.28 5.46
C MET A 1 55.73 20.91 4.83
N LYS A 2 54.66 20.82 4.02
CA LYS A 2 54.35 19.83 2.96
C LYS A 2 54.10 18.38 3.42
N ASP A 3 52.87 17.88 3.44
CA ASP A 3 51.93 17.54 2.35
C ASP A 3 52.47 16.59 1.27
N ILE A 4 51.58 15.63 0.90
CA ILE A 4 51.47 14.72 -0.27
C ILE A 4 51.32 13.26 0.23
N TYR A 5 50.12 12.74 0.56
CA TYR A 5 49.04 12.19 -0.32
C TYR A 5 49.58 11.21 -1.39
N LYS A 6 49.06 9.98 -1.57
CA LYS A 6 47.68 9.66 -1.97
C LYS A 6 47.35 8.19 -1.66
N ASN A 7 46.17 7.98 -1.06
CA ASN A 7 45.49 6.69 -0.93
C ASN A 7 44.36 6.67 -1.97
N PRO A 8 44.18 5.64 -2.82
CA PRO A 8 43.09 5.62 -3.78
C PRO A 8 41.80 5.16 -3.11
N ASP A 9 40.84 6.08 -3.07
CA ASP A 9 39.39 5.89 -3.25
C ASP A 9 38.76 4.58 -2.73
N ILE A 10 38.31 4.61 -1.48
CA ILE A 10 37.18 3.81 -1.04
C ILE A 10 35.94 4.36 -1.75
N LYS A 11 35.54 3.72 -2.86
CA LYS A 11 34.23 3.97 -3.47
C LYS A 11 33.14 3.49 -2.53
N SER A 12 32.60 4.44 -1.78
CA SER A 12 31.25 4.42 -1.24
C SER A 12 30.24 4.23 -2.37
N GLY A 13 29.22 3.40 -2.15
CA GLY A 13 28.10 3.28 -3.07
C GLY A 13 27.65 1.85 -3.33
N PHE A 14 27.23 1.12 -2.29
CA PHE A 14 26.25 0.05 -2.50
C PHE A 14 24.93 0.71 -2.92
N ALA A 15 24.83 1.02 -4.21
CA ALA A 15 23.60 1.45 -4.84
C ALA A 15 22.66 0.24 -4.95
N VAL A 16 21.81 0.06 -3.92
CA VAL A 16 20.66 -0.83 -3.99
C VAL A 16 19.32 -0.09 -4.17
N PRO A 17 19.13 0.83 -5.15
CA PRO A 17 17.77 1.27 -5.48
C PRO A 17 17.19 0.63 -6.75
N PHE A 18 17.99 -0.01 -7.61
CA PHE A 18 17.47 -0.48 -8.91
C PHE A 18 16.92 -1.92 -8.92
N ALA A 19 17.45 -2.82 -8.09
CA ALA A 19 16.99 -4.21 -8.02
C ALA A 19 15.61 -4.37 -7.34
N LEU A 20 15.27 -3.48 -6.39
CA LEU A 20 13.96 -3.47 -5.72
C LEU A 20 12.81 -2.99 -6.64
N ALA A 21 13.12 -2.17 -7.64
CA ALA A 21 12.14 -1.75 -8.64
C ALA A 21 11.81 -2.86 -9.66
N GLN A 22 12.72 -3.82 -9.88
CA GLN A 22 12.51 -4.93 -10.82
C GLN A 22 11.75 -6.11 -10.19
N SER A 23 11.90 -6.37 -8.89
CA SER A 23 11.17 -7.45 -8.21
C SER A 23 9.66 -7.15 -8.06
N SER A 24 9.28 -5.87 -8.06
CA SER A 24 7.89 -5.42 -8.11
C SER A 24 7.29 -5.46 -9.52
N GLN A 25 8.11 -5.43 -10.58
CA GLN A 25 7.66 -5.54 -11.98
C GLN A 25 7.32 -6.97 -12.42
N GLN A 26 7.92 -8.01 -11.82
CA GLN A 26 7.68 -9.39 -12.27
C GLN A 26 6.32 -9.98 -11.87
N GLN A 27 5.58 -9.37 -10.94
CA GLN A 27 4.25 -9.88 -10.52
C GLN A 27 3.06 -9.14 -11.15
N SER A 28 3.25 -8.00 -11.84
CA SER A 28 2.15 -7.17 -12.34
C SER A 28 1.69 -7.47 -13.77
N GLY A 29 2.49 -8.23 -14.55
CA GLY A 29 2.28 -8.41 -15.99
C GLY A 29 1.58 -9.69 -16.45
N LYS A 30 1.42 -10.72 -15.61
CA LYS A 30 0.79 -11.99 -16.03
C LYS A 30 -0.34 -12.36 -15.06
N ASN A 31 -1.58 -12.37 -15.57
CA ASN A 31 -2.82 -12.84 -14.95
C ASN A 31 -3.71 -11.81 -14.20
N ARG A 32 -4.09 -10.71 -14.87
CA ARG A 32 -5.18 -9.85 -14.35
C ARG A 32 -6.57 -10.50 -14.39
N SER A 33 -6.77 -11.57 -15.16
CA SER A 33 -8.00 -12.37 -15.16
C SER A 33 -8.25 -13.12 -13.84
N GLN A 34 -7.29 -13.11 -12.91
CA GLN A 34 -7.35 -13.80 -11.62
C GLN A 34 -7.39 -12.85 -10.39
N LEU A 35 -7.55 -11.53 -10.59
CA LEU A 35 -7.64 -10.59 -9.47
C LEU A 35 -8.99 -10.71 -8.76
N SER A 36 -8.94 -11.08 -7.48
CA SER A 36 -10.12 -11.23 -6.62
C SER A 36 -10.65 -9.89 -6.07
N GLY A 37 -11.97 -9.82 -5.85
CA GLY A 37 -12.66 -8.69 -5.22
C GLY A 37 -13.26 -7.66 -6.18
N PHE A 38 -14.01 -6.71 -5.61
CA PHE A 38 -14.65 -5.60 -6.34
C PHE A 38 -13.68 -4.43 -6.56
N ALA A 39 -13.88 -3.67 -7.63
CA ALA A 39 -13.11 -2.45 -7.87
C ALA A 39 -13.48 -1.39 -6.82
N LYS A 40 -12.48 -0.82 -6.16
CA LYS A 40 -12.63 0.20 -5.13
C LYS A 40 -11.90 1.48 -5.52
N VAL A 41 -12.44 2.61 -5.09
CA VAL A 41 -11.89 3.94 -5.33
C VAL A 41 -11.89 4.76 -4.05
N LEU A 42 -10.96 5.69 -3.92
CA LEU A 42 -11.00 6.72 -2.89
C LEU A 42 -11.72 7.94 -3.45
N ALA A 43 -12.93 8.18 -2.95
CA ALA A 43 -13.79 9.31 -3.32
C ALA A 43 -14.45 9.89 -2.06
N GLY A 44 -14.52 11.22 -1.96
CA GLY A 44 -14.99 11.93 -0.76
C GLY A 44 -14.20 11.61 0.50
N GLY A 45 -12.91 11.26 0.37
CA GLY A 45 -12.06 10.83 1.49
C GLY A 45 -12.36 9.43 2.02
N ARG A 46 -13.15 8.62 1.30
CA ARG A 46 -13.60 7.29 1.71
C ARG A 46 -13.29 6.23 0.66
N VAL A 47 -13.07 4.99 1.10
CA VAL A 47 -12.90 3.84 0.22
C VAL A 47 -14.28 3.30 -0.15
N VAL A 48 -14.73 3.61 -1.36
CA VAL A 48 -16.04 3.23 -1.88
C VAL A 48 -15.93 2.20 -3.00
N SER A 49 -16.98 1.42 -3.19
CA SER A 49 -17.09 0.53 -4.36
C SER A 49 -17.36 1.38 -5.60
N LEU A 50 -16.71 1.04 -6.71
CA LEU A 50 -16.86 1.78 -7.96
C LEU A 50 -18.28 1.59 -8.52
N ASN A 51 -19.06 2.67 -8.56
CA ASN A 51 -20.37 2.69 -9.21
C ASN A 51 -20.25 3.20 -10.66
N LYS A 52 -20.45 2.30 -11.63
CA LYS A 52 -20.34 2.62 -13.06
C LYS A 52 -21.52 3.44 -13.60
N HIS A 53 -22.64 3.48 -12.88
CA HIS A 53 -23.83 4.21 -13.29
C HIS A 53 -23.79 5.69 -12.92
N LYS A 54 -22.78 6.12 -12.14
CA LYS A 54 -22.56 7.53 -11.81
C LYS A 54 -21.60 8.19 -12.82
N PRO A 55 -21.75 9.50 -13.08
CA PRO A 55 -20.80 10.28 -13.87
C PRO A 55 -19.37 10.17 -13.34
N PHE A 56 -18.38 10.47 -14.19
CA PHE A 56 -16.97 10.39 -13.80
C PHE A 56 -16.63 11.18 -12.53
N ALA A 57 -17.06 12.44 -12.43
CA ALA A 57 -16.72 13.28 -11.29
C ALA A 57 -17.30 12.72 -9.98
N ASP A 58 -18.57 12.32 -9.99
CA ASP A 58 -19.24 11.76 -8.82
C ASP A 58 -18.67 10.41 -8.36
N ARG A 59 -18.27 9.56 -9.32
CA ARG A 59 -17.72 8.24 -8.99
C ARG A 59 -16.27 8.28 -8.52
N MET A 60 -15.48 9.27 -8.96
CA MET A 60 -14.02 9.31 -8.75
C MET A 60 -13.55 10.40 -7.79
N LEU A 61 -14.29 11.49 -7.63
CA LEU A 61 -13.90 12.64 -6.81
C LEU A 61 -14.70 12.68 -5.51
N ALA A 62 -15.98 13.00 -5.59
CA ALA A 62 -16.92 13.02 -4.47
C ALA A 62 -18.34 13.07 -5.03
N ASP A 63 -19.33 12.57 -4.29
CA ASP A 63 -20.72 12.58 -4.73
C ASP A 63 -21.25 14.01 -4.86
N GLY A 64 -21.93 14.33 -5.96
CA GLY A 64 -22.53 15.64 -6.22
C GLY A 64 -21.61 16.67 -6.88
N VAL A 65 -20.35 16.33 -7.19
CA VAL A 65 -19.44 17.21 -7.93
C VAL A 65 -19.97 17.50 -9.33
N SER A 66 -20.65 16.55 -9.98
CA SER A 66 -21.28 16.78 -11.28
C SER A 66 -22.38 17.83 -11.22
N ASN A 67 -23.16 17.89 -10.14
CA ASN A 67 -24.20 18.92 -10.00
C ASN A 67 -23.58 20.33 -9.86
N CYS A 68 -22.38 20.43 -9.27
CA CYS A 68 -21.64 21.68 -9.21
C CYS A 68 -21.07 22.11 -10.57
N LEU A 69 -20.84 21.17 -11.51
CA LEU A 69 -20.40 21.49 -12.89
C LEU A 69 -21.50 22.21 -13.67
N ASP A 70 -22.76 21.85 -13.42
CA ASP A 70 -23.91 22.39 -14.15
C ASP A 70 -24.48 23.66 -13.50
N ALA A 71 -24.22 23.89 -12.21
CA ALA A 71 -24.74 25.02 -11.45
C ALA A 71 -23.72 26.16 -11.36
N ASN A 72 -24.09 27.36 -11.86
CA ASN A 72 -23.37 28.62 -11.60
C ASN A 72 -23.51 29.02 -10.12
N HIS A 73 -22.76 28.36 -9.23
CA HIS A 73 -22.68 28.73 -7.81
C HIS A 73 -21.72 29.91 -7.61
N ASN A 74 -22.16 30.91 -6.85
CA ASN A 74 -21.48 32.20 -6.70
C ASN A 74 -20.38 32.25 -5.61
N ASP A 75 -20.22 31.22 -4.77
CA ASP A 75 -19.34 31.31 -3.58
C ASP A 75 -18.05 30.47 -3.65
N VAL A 76 -18.02 29.36 -4.41
CA VAL A 76 -16.84 28.50 -4.55
C VAL A 76 -16.70 28.03 -6.00
N SER A 77 -15.57 28.33 -6.63
CA SER A 77 -15.27 27.87 -7.98
C SER A 77 -15.21 26.35 -8.07
N ILE A 78 -15.64 25.76 -9.18
CA ILE A 78 -15.58 24.32 -9.41
C ILE A 78 -14.15 23.78 -9.30
N GLU A 79 -13.18 24.57 -9.75
CA GLU A 79 -11.77 24.28 -9.68
C GLU A 79 -11.33 23.98 -8.24
N GLN A 80 -11.79 24.80 -7.30
CA GLN A 80 -11.50 24.62 -5.89
C GLN A 80 -12.13 23.33 -5.35
N ILE A 81 -13.41 23.07 -5.66
CA ILE A 81 -14.10 21.85 -5.22
C ILE A 81 -13.37 20.59 -5.72
N ILE A 82 -12.94 20.61 -6.98
CA ILE A 82 -12.18 19.50 -7.58
C ILE A 82 -10.84 19.32 -6.86
N LEU A 83 -10.07 20.40 -6.67
CA LEU A 83 -8.76 20.33 -6.02
C LEU A 83 -8.87 19.88 -4.56
N GLU A 84 -9.85 20.37 -3.81
CA GLU A 84 -10.16 19.94 -2.45
C GLU A 84 -10.52 18.45 -2.42
N SER A 85 -11.43 18.01 -3.30
CA SER A 85 -11.84 16.60 -3.39
C SER A 85 -10.65 15.67 -3.68
N VAL A 86 -9.80 16.04 -4.63
CA VAL A 86 -8.58 15.28 -4.96
C VAL A 86 -7.60 15.27 -3.77
N ALA A 87 -7.40 16.42 -3.11
CA ALA A 87 -6.54 16.52 -1.95
C ALA A 87 -7.02 15.62 -0.81
N THR A 88 -8.33 15.63 -0.51
CA THR A 88 -8.96 14.79 0.50
C THR A 88 -8.84 13.30 0.16
N ASN A 89 -9.04 12.92 -1.09
CA ASN A 89 -8.90 11.52 -1.52
C ASN A 89 -7.45 11.02 -1.41
N LEU A 90 -6.48 11.86 -1.78
CA LEU A 90 -5.06 11.55 -1.64
C LEU A 90 -4.65 11.45 -0.17
N GLU A 91 -5.12 12.37 0.68
CA GLU A 91 -4.88 12.32 2.13
C GLU A 91 -5.42 11.03 2.75
N ALA A 92 -6.64 10.62 2.38
CA ALA A 92 -7.21 9.35 2.81
C ALA A 92 -6.39 8.15 2.32
N GLY A 93 -5.83 8.21 1.10
CA GLY A 93 -4.89 7.22 0.58
C GLY A 93 -3.60 7.13 1.39
N VAL A 94 -3.02 8.28 1.78
CA VAL A 94 -1.86 8.32 2.68
C VAL A 94 -2.19 7.68 4.03
N LYS A 95 -3.32 8.05 4.65
CA LYS A 95 -3.77 7.46 5.93
C LYS A 95 -4.00 5.95 5.86
N LEU A 96 -4.50 5.44 4.74
CA LEU A 96 -4.65 4.01 4.49
C LEU A 96 -3.28 3.32 4.51
N ILE A 97 -2.30 3.86 3.80
CA ILE A 97 -0.94 3.30 3.72
C ILE A 97 -0.21 3.42 5.06
N ASP A 98 -0.37 4.52 5.80
CA ASP A 98 0.17 4.68 7.16
C ASP A 98 -0.39 3.59 8.09
N LYS A 99 -1.69 3.31 8.01
CA LYS A 99 -2.30 2.25 8.80
C LYS A 99 -1.78 0.87 8.41
N GLN A 100 -1.54 0.63 7.11
CA GLN A 100 -0.90 -0.59 6.62
C GLN A 100 0.56 -0.68 7.12
N GLU A 101 1.32 0.41 7.14
CA GLU A 101 2.69 0.49 7.67
C GLU A 101 2.74 0.13 9.15
N PHE A 102 1.86 0.73 9.95
CA PHE A 102 1.76 0.45 11.38
C PHE A 102 1.41 -1.02 11.65
N ALA A 103 0.45 -1.59 10.92
CA ALA A 103 0.09 -2.99 11.05
C ALA A 103 1.23 -3.93 10.63
N LEU A 104 1.99 -3.59 9.57
CA LEU A 104 3.19 -4.33 9.17
C LEU A 104 4.29 -4.28 10.25
N ALA A 105 4.49 -3.13 10.92
CA ALA A 105 5.44 -3.02 12.02
C ALA A 105 5.05 -3.94 13.20
N GLN A 106 3.76 -3.98 13.55
CA GLN A 106 3.25 -4.91 14.57
C GLN A 106 3.45 -6.38 14.18
N MET A 107 3.22 -6.73 12.91
CA MET A 107 3.50 -8.07 12.38
C MET A 107 4.97 -8.46 12.50
N GLY A 108 5.89 -7.53 12.19
CA GLY A 108 7.33 -7.75 12.34
C GLY A 108 7.75 -8.02 13.79
N GLY A 109 7.15 -7.30 14.74
CA GLY A 109 7.34 -7.56 16.17
C GLY A 109 6.90 -8.97 16.57
N ARG A 110 5.73 -9.43 16.10
CA ARG A 110 5.25 -10.80 16.33
C ARG A 110 6.10 -11.87 15.67
N LEU A 111 6.60 -11.63 14.44
CA LEU A 111 7.54 -12.55 13.79
C LEU A 111 8.84 -12.70 14.59
N SER A 112 9.33 -11.61 15.19
CA SER A 112 10.54 -11.60 16.03
C SER A 112 10.34 -12.35 17.33
N GLU A 113 9.20 -12.16 17.99
CA GLU A 113 8.80 -12.92 19.17
C GLU A 113 8.70 -14.42 18.86
N MET A 114 8.02 -14.79 17.77
CA MET A 114 7.91 -16.19 17.34
C MET A 114 9.28 -16.82 17.02
N ALA A 115 10.21 -16.08 16.42
CA ALA A 115 11.57 -16.57 16.15
C ALA A 115 12.36 -16.80 17.44
N LEU A 116 12.19 -15.93 18.45
CA LEU A 116 12.80 -16.11 19.77
C LEU A 116 12.27 -17.38 20.46
N LEU A 117 10.98 -17.64 20.36
CA LEU A 117 10.34 -18.84 20.93
C LEU A 117 10.86 -20.12 20.28
N LEU A 118 11.14 -20.10 18.97
CA LEU A 118 11.83 -21.21 18.31
C LEU A 118 13.22 -21.48 18.93
N ASN A 119 14.01 -20.43 19.17
CA ASN A 119 15.31 -20.60 19.80
C ASN A 119 15.20 -21.16 21.23
N GLN A 120 14.24 -20.68 22.01
CA GLN A 120 13.99 -21.18 23.37
C GLN A 120 13.59 -22.66 23.38
N ALA A 121 12.70 -23.08 22.49
CA ALA A 121 12.29 -24.48 22.36
C ALA A 121 13.45 -25.43 21.98
N ARG A 122 14.48 -24.91 21.30
CA ARG A 122 15.67 -25.68 20.91
C ARG A 122 16.74 -25.73 22.00
N CYS A 123 16.77 -24.79 22.92
CA CYS A 123 17.78 -24.72 23.98
C CYS A 123 17.52 -25.72 25.12
N SER A 124 16.27 -25.97 25.48
CA SER A 124 15.94 -26.96 26.52
C SER A 124 14.56 -27.59 26.26
N SER A 125 14.48 -28.90 26.51
CA SER A 125 13.25 -29.69 26.42
C SER A 125 12.15 -29.19 27.35
N ASP A 126 12.54 -28.66 28.50
CA ASP A 126 11.60 -28.30 29.58
C ASP A 126 10.78 -27.06 29.23
N PHE A 127 11.23 -26.27 28.25
CA PHE A 127 10.56 -25.06 27.78
C PHE A 127 9.81 -25.26 26.46
N GLN A 128 9.80 -26.46 25.88
CA GLN A 128 9.20 -26.70 24.56
C GLN A 128 7.70 -26.42 24.54
N ASP A 129 6.97 -26.94 25.52
CA ASP A 129 5.51 -26.77 25.59
C ASP A 129 5.13 -25.32 25.92
N ILE A 130 5.90 -24.66 26.79
CA ILE A 130 5.71 -23.24 27.12
C ILE A 130 5.98 -22.35 25.89
N ALA A 131 7.07 -22.63 25.17
CA ALA A 131 7.42 -21.89 23.96
C ALA A 131 6.38 -22.09 22.84
N GLN A 132 5.85 -23.31 22.70
CA GLN A 132 4.77 -23.60 21.76
C GLN A 132 3.49 -22.83 22.11
N SER A 133 3.07 -22.83 23.37
CA SER A 133 1.88 -22.09 23.81
C SER A 133 1.99 -20.59 23.51
N LYS A 134 3.13 -19.97 23.85
CA LYS A 134 3.40 -18.56 23.53
C LYS A 134 3.48 -18.30 22.02
N PHE A 135 3.99 -19.26 21.26
CA PHE A 135 4.07 -19.14 19.80
C PHE A 135 2.66 -19.09 19.20
N GLU A 136 1.74 -19.91 19.71
CA GLU A 136 0.34 -19.91 19.29
C GLU A 136 -0.40 -18.62 19.64
N GLU A 137 -0.12 -18.04 20.81
CA GLU A 137 -0.64 -16.73 21.21
C GLU A 137 -0.15 -15.62 20.27
N SER A 138 1.15 -15.57 20.01
CA SER A 138 1.76 -14.59 19.12
C SER A 138 1.22 -14.73 17.69
N ARG A 139 1.05 -15.98 17.21
CA ARG A 139 0.42 -16.30 15.93
C ARG A 139 -1.05 -15.89 15.86
N THR A 140 -1.81 -16.07 16.94
CA THR A 140 -3.21 -15.63 17.01
C THR A 140 -3.30 -14.11 16.91
N THR A 141 -2.40 -13.41 17.60
CA THR A 141 -2.28 -11.95 17.49
C THR A 141 -1.89 -11.52 16.07
N PHE A 142 -0.96 -12.23 15.44
CA PHE A 142 -0.59 -11.99 14.04
C PHE A 142 -1.80 -12.08 13.10
N ARG A 143 -2.64 -13.13 13.26
CA ARG A 143 -3.89 -13.28 12.50
C ARG A 143 -4.90 -12.18 12.77
N SER A 144 -4.98 -11.68 14.00
CA SER A 144 -5.83 -10.54 14.35
C SER A 144 -5.40 -9.27 13.61
N ILE A 145 -4.09 -8.98 13.61
CA ILE A 145 -3.52 -7.83 12.88
C ILE A 145 -3.79 -7.97 11.38
N ALA A 146 -3.68 -9.17 10.81
CA ALA A 146 -3.96 -9.46 9.39
C ALA A 146 -5.41 -9.13 8.96
N LYS A 147 -6.35 -9.07 9.91
CA LYS A 147 -7.76 -8.73 9.67
C LYS A 147 -8.07 -7.24 9.83
N THR A 148 -7.07 -6.40 10.11
CA THR A 148 -7.27 -4.96 10.30
C THR A 148 -7.83 -4.29 9.05
N THR A 149 -8.72 -3.33 9.25
CA THR A 149 -9.39 -2.58 8.18
C THR A 149 -9.14 -1.08 8.27
N PHE A 150 -9.28 -0.40 7.14
CA PHE A 150 -9.40 1.05 7.00
C PHE A 150 -10.67 1.33 6.20
N ASP A 151 -11.58 2.12 6.77
CA ASP A 151 -12.87 2.44 6.15
C ASP A 151 -13.59 1.21 5.57
N HIS A 152 -13.80 0.21 6.44
CA HIS A 152 -14.39 -1.10 6.11
C HIS A 152 -13.68 -1.90 4.99
N THR A 153 -12.48 -1.49 4.59
CA THR A 153 -11.66 -2.17 3.61
C THR A 153 -10.49 -2.85 4.30
N ALA A 154 -10.35 -4.16 4.13
CA ALA A 154 -9.21 -4.90 4.65
C ALA A 154 -7.90 -4.33 4.10
N LEU A 155 -6.93 -4.07 4.99
CA LEU A 155 -5.62 -3.54 4.62
C LEU A 155 -4.82 -4.58 3.83
N PHE A 156 -4.89 -5.82 4.26
CA PHE A 156 -4.16 -6.93 3.66
C PHE A 156 -5.02 -7.72 2.67
N SER A 157 -4.35 -8.48 1.81
CA SER A 157 -4.96 -9.44 0.90
C SER A 157 -4.40 -10.84 1.09
N VAL A 158 -5.20 -11.85 0.74
CA VAL A 158 -4.83 -13.27 0.76
C VAL A 158 -4.78 -13.76 -0.68
N GLY A 159 -3.70 -13.39 -1.38
CA GLY A 159 -3.54 -13.59 -2.82
C GLY A 159 -3.70 -12.28 -3.63
N PRO A 160 -3.66 -12.38 -4.97
CA PRO A 160 -3.81 -11.22 -5.84
C PRO A 160 -5.16 -10.52 -5.63
N ALA A 161 -5.11 -9.23 -5.31
CA ALA A 161 -6.28 -8.40 -5.05
C ALA A 161 -6.32 -7.19 -5.98
N ARG A 162 -7.52 -6.72 -6.31
CA ARG A 162 -7.68 -5.45 -7.01
C ARG A 162 -7.20 -4.28 -6.13
N PRO A 163 -6.41 -3.34 -6.69
CA PRO A 163 -5.97 -2.15 -5.96
C PRO A 163 -7.13 -1.17 -5.71
N VAL A 164 -6.97 -0.34 -4.69
CA VAL A 164 -7.81 0.85 -4.48
C VAL A 164 -7.29 1.95 -5.40
N THR A 165 -8.16 2.58 -6.19
CA THR A 165 -7.74 3.61 -7.14
C THR A 165 -7.99 5.01 -6.58
N VAL A 166 -7.02 5.91 -6.73
CA VAL A 166 -7.16 7.35 -6.47
C VAL A 166 -6.99 8.10 -7.77
N ILE A 167 -7.90 9.02 -8.07
CA ILE A 167 -7.83 9.82 -9.30
C ILE A 167 -7.13 11.14 -9.02
N VAL A 168 -6.19 11.50 -9.89
CA VAL A 168 -5.44 12.76 -9.82
C VAL A 168 -5.42 13.45 -11.18
N PRO A 169 -5.44 14.79 -11.22
CA PRO A 169 -5.31 15.54 -12.46
C PRO A 169 -3.85 15.54 -12.93
N ALA A 170 -3.66 15.27 -14.22
CA ALA A 170 -2.42 15.52 -14.95
C ALA A 170 -2.64 16.65 -15.97
N LYS A 171 -1.59 17.04 -16.71
CA LYS A 171 -1.60 18.24 -17.58
C LYS A 171 -2.77 18.29 -18.58
N ASN A 172 -3.20 17.15 -19.10
CA ASN A 172 -4.23 17.06 -20.14
C ASN A 172 -5.19 15.87 -19.99
N HIS A 173 -5.10 15.13 -18.89
CA HIS A 173 -5.93 13.95 -18.64
C HIS A 173 -5.99 13.65 -17.14
N TRP A 174 -6.89 12.75 -16.77
CA TRP A 174 -6.95 12.17 -15.43
C TRP A 174 -6.05 10.94 -15.35
N GLU A 175 -5.34 10.77 -14.24
CA GLU A 175 -4.50 9.60 -13.96
C GLU A 175 -5.05 8.82 -12.76
N GLY A 176 -4.93 7.49 -12.83
CA GLY A 176 -5.31 6.58 -11.74
C GLY A 176 -4.10 6.05 -10.99
N LEU A 177 -3.88 6.55 -9.77
CA LEU A 177 -2.92 5.98 -8.83
C LEU A 177 -3.50 4.72 -8.21
N SER A 178 -2.75 3.63 -8.22
CA SER A 178 -3.16 2.36 -7.61
C SER A 178 -2.50 2.21 -6.25
N ILE A 179 -3.31 1.95 -5.22
CA ILE A 179 -2.88 1.55 -3.89
C ILE A 179 -3.09 0.04 -3.79
N ASP A 180 -1.98 -0.69 -3.80
CA ASP A 180 -1.93 -2.13 -3.61
C ASP A 180 -1.94 -2.49 -2.13
N ARG A 181 -2.82 -3.43 -1.80
CA ARG A 181 -2.87 -4.08 -0.50
C ARG A 181 -1.75 -5.10 -0.37
N CYS A 182 -1.06 -5.12 0.76
CA CYS A 182 -0.02 -6.09 1.02
C CYS A 182 -0.59 -7.53 0.99
N ASN A 183 -0.05 -8.37 0.11
CA ASN A 183 -0.45 -9.77 -0.02
C ASN A 183 0.31 -10.63 0.99
N LEU A 184 -0.40 -11.14 2.00
CA LEU A 184 0.16 -11.99 3.05
C LEU A 184 0.25 -13.47 2.66
N LYS A 185 -0.40 -13.89 1.57
CA LYS A 185 -0.32 -15.27 1.05
C LYS A 185 1.01 -15.48 0.34
N LYS A 186 2.08 -15.45 1.11
CA LYS A 186 3.46 -15.72 0.69
C LYS A 186 3.96 -17.00 1.37
N PRO A 187 4.80 -17.81 0.71
CA PRO A 187 5.20 -19.11 1.24
C PRO A 187 5.79 -19.07 2.65
N GLY A 188 6.71 -18.15 2.95
CA GLY A 188 7.35 -18.01 4.25
C GLY A 188 6.35 -17.61 5.34
N LEU A 189 5.55 -16.57 5.11
CA LEU A 189 4.50 -16.15 6.04
C LEU A 189 3.44 -17.25 6.27
N SER A 190 3.09 -18.00 5.23
CA SER A 190 2.13 -19.12 5.33
C SER A 190 2.71 -20.28 6.15
N ALA A 191 4.02 -20.56 6.02
CA ALA A 191 4.70 -21.56 6.82
C ALA A 191 4.62 -21.22 8.32
N ILE A 192 4.86 -19.95 8.70
CA ILE A 192 4.70 -19.50 10.09
C ILE A 192 3.26 -19.66 10.58
N GLU A 193 2.26 -19.42 9.70
CA GLU A 193 0.86 -19.55 10.07
C GLU A 193 0.45 -21.01 10.39
N VAL A 194 1.01 -22.00 9.71
CA VAL A 194 0.66 -23.42 9.91
C VAL A 194 1.67 -24.20 10.75
N GLY A 195 2.81 -23.60 11.04
CA GLY A 195 3.93 -24.26 11.71
C GLY A 195 3.81 -24.38 13.23
N LYS A 196 4.84 -25.00 13.80
CA LYS A 196 5.03 -25.21 15.24
C LYS A 196 6.52 -25.04 15.59
N VAL A 197 6.83 -24.80 16.86
CA VAL A 197 8.20 -24.71 17.37
C VAL A 197 8.60 -25.89 18.27
N SER A 198 7.61 -26.59 18.84
CA SER A 198 7.84 -27.82 19.61
C SER A 198 7.71 -29.08 18.73
N PRO A 199 8.59 -30.08 18.87
CA PRO A 199 8.44 -31.38 18.20
C PRO A 199 7.16 -32.13 18.57
N SER A 200 6.71 -32.00 19.82
CA SER A 200 5.54 -32.71 20.38
C SER A 200 4.20 -32.19 19.85
N ALA A 201 4.15 -30.95 19.35
CA ALA A 201 2.92 -30.33 18.88
C ALA A 201 2.50 -30.84 17.48
N ASN A 202 1.28 -30.55 17.04
CA ASN A 202 0.82 -30.90 15.69
C ASN A 202 1.23 -29.86 14.65
N GLY A 203 1.55 -30.30 13.42
CA GLY A 203 1.91 -29.43 12.30
C GLY A 203 3.38 -29.45 11.88
N LEU A 204 3.74 -28.54 10.98
CA LEU A 204 5.08 -28.42 10.39
C LEU A 204 6.07 -27.85 11.41
N LEU A 205 7.10 -28.62 11.79
CA LEU A 205 8.16 -28.12 12.66
C LEU A 205 8.97 -27.05 11.93
N LEU A 206 8.96 -25.83 12.47
CA LEU A 206 9.65 -24.68 11.91
C LEU A 206 11.14 -24.73 12.22
N ASP A 207 11.91 -24.15 11.31
CA ASP A 207 13.35 -24.03 11.42
C ASP A 207 13.78 -22.56 11.20
N PRO A 208 15.07 -22.23 11.45
CA PRO A 208 15.55 -20.87 11.24
C PRO A 208 15.38 -20.37 9.79
N GLN A 209 15.40 -21.27 8.81
CA GLN A 209 15.22 -20.91 7.40
C GLN A 209 13.79 -20.46 7.11
N SER A 210 12.79 -21.10 7.73
CA SER A 210 11.37 -20.71 7.65
C SER A 210 11.18 -19.27 8.13
N PHE A 211 11.80 -18.90 9.25
CA PHE A 211 11.76 -17.52 9.75
C PHE A 211 12.55 -16.54 8.88
N SER A 212 13.72 -16.94 8.37
CA SER A 212 14.50 -16.10 7.46
C SER A 212 13.69 -15.74 6.20
N ALA A 213 13.03 -16.73 5.60
CA ALA A 213 12.14 -16.53 4.46
C ALA A 213 10.95 -15.61 4.81
N ALA A 214 10.28 -15.86 5.93
CA ALA A 214 9.17 -15.03 6.39
C ALA A 214 9.58 -13.56 6.66
N PHE A 215 10.76 -13.34 7.25
CA PHE A 215 11.29 -12.00 7.46
C PHE A 215 11.59 -11.29 6.15
N GLU A 216 12.15 -11.99 5.17
CA GLU A 216 12.46 -11.39 3.88
C GLU A 216 11.18 -10.99 3.14
N GLU A 217 10.17 -11.85 3.15
CA GLU A 217 8.85 -11.53 2.60
C GLU A 217 8.22 -10.32 3.31
N TRP A 218 8.28 -10.28 4.65
CA TRP A 218 7.80 -9.14 5.43
C TRP A 218 8.55 -7.84 5.09
N ARG A 219 9.88 -7.86 4.99
CA ARG A 219 10.69 -6.69 4.59
C ARG A 219 10.30 -6.18 3.22
N MET A 220 10.06 -7.08 2.27
CA MET A 220 9.60 -6.73 0.94
C MET A 220 8.22 -6.07 0.96
N LEU A 221 7.29 -6.53 1.80
CA LEU A 221 5.99 -5.87 2.00
C LEU A 221 6.17 -4.46 2.57
N CYS A 222 7.04 -4.27 3.57
CA CYS A 222 7.36 -2.95 4.12
C CYS A 222 7.95 -2.01 3.07
N ALA A 223 8.91 -2.49 2.27
CA ALA A 223 9.54 -1.70 1.21
C ALA A 223 8.53 -1.25 0.15
N VAL A 224 7.67 -2.16 -0.33
CA VAL A 224 6.62 -1.84 -1.29
C VAL A 224 5.61 -0.85 -0.69
N ASN A 225 5.18 -1.04 0.55
CA ASN A 225 4.28 -0.11 1.24
C ASN A 225 4.89 1.29 1.32
N ARG A 226 6.18 1.39 1.67
CA ARG A 226 6.92 2.65 1.78
C ARG A 226 7.08 3.37 0.43
N LEU A 227 7.27 2.62 -0.66
CA LEU A 227 7.32 3.19 -2.00
C LEU A 227 5.96 3.78 -2.41
N GLN A 228 4.88 3.04 -2.17
CA GLN A 228 3.52 3.55 -2.42
C GLN A 228 3.23 4.81 -1.60
N TRP A 229 3.64 4.83 -0.33
CA TRP A 229 3.51 5.99 0.54
C TRP A 229 4.15 7.23 -0.08
N HIS A 230 5.42 7.14 -0.51
CA HIS A 230 6.13 8.27 -1.09
C HIS A 230 5.45 8.78 -2.37
N LEU A 231 5.02 7.87 -3.24
CA LEU A 231 4.34 8.24 -4.49
C LEU A 231 3.03 8.99 -4.20
N LEU A 232 2.20 8.50 -3.28
CA LEU A 232 0.96 9.19 -2.92
C LEU A 232 1.20 10.50 -2.19
N TYR A 233 2.15 10.51 -1.25
CA TYR A 233 2.46 11.69 -0.46
C TYR A 233 3.01 12.83 -1.33
N GLN A 234 3.90 12.53 -2.30
CA GLN A 234 4.39 13.52 -3.26
C GLN A 234 3.26 14.10 -4.11
N ARG A 235 2.33 13.25 -4.58
CA ARG A 235 1.15 13.68 -5.34
C ARG A 235 0.23 14.56 -4.50
N TRP A 236 -0.01 14.17 -3.24
CA TRP A 236 -0.80 14.94 -2.28
C TRP A 236 -0.20 16.32 -2.04
N GLN A 237 1.10 16.41 -1.74
CA GLN A 237 1.78 17.69 -1.57
C GLN A 237 1.70 18.56 -2.83
N GLY A 238 1.81 17.96 -4.01
CA GLY A 238 1.64 18.67 -5.29
C GLY A 238 0.25 19.32 -5.40
N ILE A 239 -0.81 18.55 -5.17
CA ILE A 239 -2.18 19.05 -5.24
C ILE A 239 -2.47 20.10 -4.17
N VAL A 240 -1.99 19.91 -2.93
CA VAL A 240 -2.14 20.91 -1.86
C VAL A 240 -1.44 22.23 -2.21
N ARG A 241 -0.27 22.17 -2.86
CA ARG A 241 0.40 23.38 -3.37
C ARG A 241 -0.42 24.04 -4.49
N THR A 242 -0.94 23.27 -5.44
CA THR A 242 -1.81 23.80 -6.51
C THR A 242 -3.07 24.45 -5.96
N LEU A 243 -3.72 23.83 -4.96
CA LEU A 243 -4.88 24.40 -4.27
C LEU A 243 -4.53 25.72 -3.57
N ARG A 244 -3.41 25.77 -2.85
CA ARG A 244 -2.93 27.00 -2.19
C ARG A 244 -2.65 28.11 -3.18
N ASP A 245 -1.96 27.79 -4.27
CA ASP A 245 -1.64 28.71 -5.35
C ASP A 245 -2.92 29.25 -6.01
N PHE A 246 -3.92 28.39 -6.21
CA PHE A 246 -5.21 28.74 -6.78
C PHE A 246 -5.99 29.70 -5.86
N ILE A 247 -6.08 29.39 -4.57
CA ILE A 247 -6.67 30.29 -3.56
C ILE A 247 -5.91 31.64 -3.52
N GLY A 248 -4.59 31.61 -3.76
CA GLY A 248 -3.75 32.81 -3.91
C GLY A 248 -3.94 33.60 -5.22
N GLY A 249 -4.91 33.22 -6.07
CA GLY A 249 -5.27 33.93 -7.30
C GLY A 249 -4.60 33.40 -8.57
N ARG A 250 -3.82 32.31 -8.52
CA ARG A 250 -3.34 31.66 -9.75
C ARG A 250 -4.48 30.94 -10.44
N ARG A 251 -4.52 31.02 -11.77
CA ARG A 251 -5.47 30.24 -12.56
C ARG A 251 -5.03 28.79 -12.62
N TRP A 252 -5.97 27.89 -12.40
CA TRP A 252 -5.85 26.46 -12.65
C TRP A 252 -7.10 26.02 -13.41
N THR A 253 -6.97 24.99 -14.25
CA THR A 253 -8.11 24.43 -14.99
C THR A 253 -8.04 22.92 -14.89
N PRO A 254 -9.17 22.24 -14.62
CA PRO A 254 -9.20 20.78 -14.57
C PRO A 254 -8.98 20.19 -15.96
N PRO A 255 -8.34 19.02 -16.07
CA PRO A 255 -8.28 18.29 -17.33
C PRO A 255 -9.70 17.87 -17.75
N PRO A 256 -9.95 17.72 -19.07
CA PRO A 256 -11.27 17.34 -19.57
C PRO A 256 -11.71 16.00 -18.98
N PHE A 257 -12.96 15.94 -18.55
CA PHE A 257 -13.54 14.70 -18.04
C PHE A 257 -13.66 13.66 -19.18
N PRO A 258 -13.31 12.39 -18.93
CA PRO A 258 -13.48 11.33 -19.93
C PRO A 258 -14.96 11.14 -20.28
N SER A 259 -15.25 10.76 -21.53
CA SER A 259 -16.60 10.33 -21.92
C SER A 259 -17.00 9.07 -21.14
N ASP A 260 -18.21 9.04 -20.61
CA ASP A 260 -18.71 7.88 -19.85
C ASP A 260 -18.89 6.61 -20.71
N ASP A 261 -18.89 6.74 -22.04
CA ASP A 261 -19.03 5.63 -23.00
C ASP A 261 -17.80 4.71 -23.08
N ALA A 262 -16.66 5.15 -22.56
CA ALA A 262 -15.44 4.36 -22.48
C ALA A 262 -15.09 4.11 -21.01
N PRO A 263 -15.69 3.10 -20.34
CA PRO A 263 -15.41 2.75 -18.94
C PRO A 263 -14.01 2.11 -18.75
N GLY A 264 -13.10 2.33 -19.70
CA GLY A 264 -11.73 1.86 -19.67
C GLY A 264 -10.97 2.47 -18.49
N PRO A 265 -10.01 1.73 -17.91
CA PRO A 265 -9.27 2.21 -16.74
C PRO A 265 -8.57 3.52 -17.10
N VAL A 266 -8.80 4.55 -16.29
CA VAL A 266 -8.01 5.79 -16.30
C VAL A 266 -6.54 5.45 -16.43
N LYS A 267 -5.81 6.17 -17.28
CA LYS A 267 -4.41 5.89 -17.57
C LYS A 267 -3.64 5.73 -16.25
N ARG A 268 -3.02 4.57 -16.07
CA ARG A 268 -2.31 4.22 -14.83
C ARG A 268 -0.81 4.24 -15.11
N PRO A 269 -0.10 5.32 -14.78
CA PRO A 269 1.34 5.41 -15.08
C PRO A 269 2.17 4.30 -14.41
N ASN A 270 1.67 3.69 -13.33
CA ASN A 270 2.33 2.58 -12.63
C ASN A 270 1.99 1.19 -13.21
N LEU A 271 1.12 1.12 -14.22
CA LEU A 271 0.81 -0.10 -14.95
C LEU A 271 1.21 0.11 -16.40
N LEU A 272 2.39 -0.38 -16.78
CA LEU A 272 2.70 -0.53 -18.21
C LEU A 272 1.60 -1.37 -18.85
N ASN A 273 1.18 -0.95 -20.05
CA ASN A 273 0.11 -1.53 -20.86
C ASN A 273 0.13 -3.06 -20.89
#